data_AF-A0AA89QBS4-F1
#
_entry.id   AF-A0AA89QBS4-F1
#
_cell.length_a   1.000
_cell.length_b   1.000
_cell.length_c   1.000
_cell.angle_alpha   90.00
_cell.angle_beta   90.00
_cell.angle_gamma   90.00
#
_symmetry.space_group_name_H-M   'P 1'
#
loop_
_entity.id
_entity.type
_entity.pdbx_description
1 polymer ?
#
loop_
_entity_poly.entity_id
_entity_poly.type
_entity_poly.pdbx_seq_one_letter_code
_entity_poly.pdbx_strand_id
1 'polypeptide(L)' 'MARPAAADLVIVGAWRRQDHFGLQLGRVAHTLLHHAQCPVAVVPQHA' A
#
# COMPACT_ATOMS: atom_id res chain seq x y z
N MET A 1 -2.21 15.99 18.51
CA MET A 1 -1.94 14.68 17.90
C MET A 1 -3.23 14.21 17.25
N ALA A 2 -3.25 14.06 15.93
CA ALA A 2 -4.45 13.59 15.22
C ALA A 2 -4.69 12.11 15.55
N ARG A 3 -5.88 11.76 16.02
CA ARG A 3 -6.26 10.36 16.22
C ARG A 3 -6.46 9.75 14.83
N PRO A 4 -5.78 8.65 14.48
CA PRO A 4 -6.03 8.00 13.19
C PRO A 4 -7.51 7.65 13.13
N ALA A 5 -8.17 8.01 12.03
CA ALA A 5 -9.50 7.49 11.76
C ALA A 5 -9.37 5.97 11.67
N ALA A 6 -10.13 5.24 12.50
CA ALA A 6 -10.17 3.80 12.43
C ALA A 6 -10.77 3.41 11.08
N ALA A 7 -9.95 2.82 10.22
CA ALA A 7 -10.39 2.21 8.97
C ALA A 7 -10.33 0.69 9.15
N ASP A 8 -11.33 -0.02 8.65
CA ASP A 8 -11.34 -1.49 8.68
C ASP A 8 -10.43 -2.09 7.59
N LEU A 9 -10.09 -1.31 6.56
CA LEU A 9 -9.20 -1.69 5.45
C LEU A 9 -8.65 -0.45 4.74
N VAL A 10 -7.38 -0.47 4.34
CA VAL A 10 -6.76 0.54 3.47
C VAL A 10 -6.35 -0.10 2.14
N ILE A 11 -6.70 0.55 1.03
CA ILE A 11 -6.38 0.10 -0.33
C ILE A 11 -5.37 1.08 -0.94
N VAL A 12 -4.27 0.54 -1.47
CA VAL A 12 -3.24 1.32 -2.17
C VAL A 12 -2.85 0.68 -3.48
N GLY A 13 -2.52 1.51 -4.48
CA GLY A 13 -1.98 1.05 -5.75
C GLY A 13 -0.49 0.76 -5.69
N ALA A 14 -0.02 -0.19 -6.50
CA ALA A 14 1.40 -0.43 -6.75
C ALA A 14 1.66 -0.69 -8.24
N TRP A 15 2.80 -0.24 -8.76
CA TRP A 15 3.17 -0.54 -10.15
C TRP A 15 3.85 -1.90 -10.25
N ARG A 16 3.52 -2.64 -11.30
CA ARG A 16 4.21 -3.88 -11.65
C ARG A 16 5.16 -3.57 -12.80
N ARG A 17 6.47 -3.57 -12.55
CA ARG A 17 7.45 -3.41 -13.62
C ARG A 17 7.47 -4.68 -14.47
N GLN A 18 7.42 -4.52 -15.78
CA GLN A 18 7.47 -5.63 -16.74
C GLN A 18 8.77 -6.43 -16.61
N ASP A 19 9.88 -5.73 -16.29
CA ASP A 19 11.25 -6.26 -16.29
C ASP A 19 11.76 -6.69 -14.91
N HIS A 20 10.98 -6.55 -13.84
CA HIS A 20 11.42 -6.89 -12.48
C HIS A 20 10.38 -7.76 -11.78
N PHE A 21 10.85 -8.77 -11.03
CA PHE A 21 9.98 -9.58 -10.19
C PHE A 21 9.53 -8.76 -8.98
N GLY A 22 8.23 -8.47 -8.91
CA GLY A 22 7.58 -7.88 -7.73
C GLY A 22 6.82 -6.58 -8.00
N LEU A 23 6.24 -6.05 -6.92
CA LEU A 23 5.52 -4.78 -6.92
C LEU A 23 6.47 -3.65 -6.53
N GLN A 24 6.42 -2.57 -7.28
CA GLN A 24 7.08 -1.32 -6.91
C GLN A 24 6.16 -0.56 -5.96
N LEU A 25 6.50 -0.61 -4.68
CA LEU A 25 5.77 0.08 -3.62
C LEU A 25 6.23 1.54 -3.54
N GLY A 26 5.27 2.47 -3.57
CA GLY A 26 5.53 3.86 -3.24
C GLY A 26 5.77 4.04 -1.73
N ARG A 27 6.29 5.21 -1.32
CA ARG A 27 6.54 5.51 0.11
C ARG A 27 5.32 5.28 1.00
N VAL A 28 4.15 5.72 0.54
CA VAL A 28 2.89 5.54 1.28
C VAL A 28 2.56 4.06 1.49
N ALA A 29 2.61 3.25 0.43
CA ALA A 29 2.35 1.81 0.52
C ALA A 29 3.36 1.10 1.43
N HIS A 30 4.65 1.47 1.33
CA HIS A 30 5.69 0.93 2.19
C HIS A 30 5.44 1.27 3.67
N THR A 31 5.16 2.54 3.99
CA THR A 31 4.86 2.96 5.36
C THR A 31 3.62 2.25 5.92
N LEU A 32 2.55 2.12 5.12
CA LEU A 32 1.33 1.44 5.55
C LEU A 32 1.57 -0.05 5.82
N LEU A 33 2.35 -0.74 4.99
CA LEU A 33 2.67 -2.16 5.22
C LEU A 33 3.42 -2.40 6.52
N HIS A 34 4.22 -1.43 6.98
CA HIS A 34 4.99 -1.56 8.24
C HIS A 34 4.28 -1.01 9.47
N HIS A 35 3.35 -0.07 9.30
CA HIS A 35 2.83 0.72 10.43
C HIS A 35 1.30 0.83 10.50
N ALA A 36 0.55 0.35 9.50
CA ALA A 36 -0.90 0.39 9.58
C ALA A 36 -1.42 -0.48 10.73
N GLN A 37 -2.40 0.04 11.46
CA GLN A 37 -3.10 -0.67 12.53
C GLN A 37 -4.29 -1.49 12.00
N CYS A 38 -4.47 -1.53 10.68
CA CYS A 38 -5.54 -2.23 9.99
C CYS A 38 -4.95 -2.96 8.76
N PRO A 39 -5.67 -3.95 8.20
CA PRO A 39 -5.26 -4.62 6.98
C PRO A 39 -4.99 -3.64 5.83
N VAL A 40 -3.99 -3.96 5.01
CA VAL A 40 -3.61 -3.18 3.82
C VAL A 40 -3.68 -4.07 2.59
N ALA A 41 -4.55 -3.73 1.64
CA ALA A 41 -4.61 -4.37 0.33
C ALA A 41 -3.78 -3.59 -0.68
N VAL A 42 -2.77 -4.23 -1.25
CA VAL A 42 -1.95 -3.67 -2.33
C VAL A 42 -2.46 -4.19 -3.66
N VAL A 43 -2.96 -3.28 -4.50
CA VAL A 43 -3.53 -3.62 -5.81
C VAL A 43 -2.56 -3.22 -6.91
N PRO A 44 -2.09 -4.17 -7.75
CA PRO A 44 -1.28 -3.83 -8.90
C PRO A 44 -2.11 -3.01 -9.89
N GLN A 45 -1.57 -1.87 -10.33
CA GLN A 45 -2.11 -1.11 -11.46
C GLN A 45 -1.48 -1.62 -12.75
N HIS A 46 -2.33 -1.99 -13.70
CA HIS A 46 -1.93 -2.16 -15.10
C HIS A 46 -1.82 -0.78 -15.74
N ALA A 47 -0.66 -0.48 -16.30
CA ALA A 47 -0.51 0.59 -17.29
C ALA A 47 -0.90 0.04 -18.67
#